data_AF-A0A0N1D137-F1
#
_entry.id   AF-A0A0N1D137-F1
#
_cell.length_a   1.000
_cell.length_b   1.000
_cell.length_c   1.000
_cell.angle_alpha   90.00
_cell.angle_beta   90.00
_cell.angle_gamma   90.00
#
_symmetry.space_group_name_H-M   'P 1'
#
loop_
_entity.id
_entity.type
_entity.pdbx_description
1 polymer ?
#
loop_
_entity_poly.entity_id
_entity_poly.type
_entity_poly.pdbx_seq_one_letter_code
_entity_poly.pdbx_strand_id
1 'polypeptide(L)'
;MDDPINWSSIDEARFNRVVEMLLVRVLTDPAKNRRARALSGRGGDGGIDVGVWDTETDKIVAIYQLKHYTDGWPSRGKGRRPAIKESFERAWSNHQPKEWTLVTPSNPSPGELAFVKDLRGERDVVVDVLGAAELDGLLGDTPAVLQRFGVDRGRELLRDIGREEHAMNRSGDVFAVMSKMQTQIRKRSDHWGVAVSVDEHGNTIQEFRALTEDASDREPLEIDLSTSFSSATAALRETYDDAMRFGLTEPVTLDSRVVDSMTFKGPDWFAAEHQGGEITLMPLENGEDRTAIIAAKTKSGQRMARMEGVVKLIAPGSEAGRVVVESPGGLVTRWMFPYSRTGAGKLDFSTDFSGHRMREVRALIRFLTKAPESGRLELEIQGKDRIVVAYDGHTFPRNPTFESYLDDLIQIEDELDVTFMLPEGALSSEERIWARIATLLLQGKAVAFPGIDGYNSVFHGEQEVAEALDRGPTAMVLQDPDFELNIFGTQFHLGTLFTYQHQADFIDEAEHAAAVRDGDAAGRHVQIRADNDLPFLVYLPERREGDFTPIVPWGLPHLSEHSKLETVQQLQREGRLQLPGPEQIRS
;
A
#
# COMPACT_ATOMS: atom_id res chain seq x y z
N MET A 1 -47.30 9.87 -18.65
CA MET A 1 -46.54 8.71 -18.14
C MET A 1 -47.36 8.18 -17.00
N ASP A 2 -47.68 6.89 -16.99
CA ASP A 2 -48.31 6.27 -15.82
C ASP A 2 -47.31 6.31 -14.66
N ASP A 3 -47.72 6.76 -13.47
CA ASP A 3 -46.86 6.72 -12.29
C ASP A 3 -46.47 5.27 -11.96
N PRO A 4 -45.19 4.99 -11.69
CA PRO A 4 -44.70 3.62 -11.43
C PRO A 4 -45.29 3.01 -10.15
N ILE A 5 -45.85 3.83 -9.25
CA ILE A 5 -46.56 3.40 -8.05
C ILE A 5 -47.94 4.09 -8.05
N ASN A 6 -49.00 3.29 -8.05
CA ASN A 6 -50.37 3.80 -7.92
C ASN A 6 -50.86 3.62 -6.47
N TRP A 7 -50.75 4.67 -5.66
CA TRP A 7 -51.13 4.64 -4.24
C TRP A 7 -52.60 4.30 -3.99
N SER A 8 -53.50 4.60 -4.93
CA SER A 8 -54.94 4.33 -4.75
C SER A 8 -55.31 2.84 -4.82
N SER A 9 -54.45 2.02 -5.43
CA SER A 9 -54.68 0.58 -5.65
C SER A 9 -53.57 -0.32 -5.11
N ILE A 10 -52.57 0.26 -4.43
CA ILE A 10 -51.47 -0.47 -3.82
C ILE A 10 -51.97 -1.38 -2.70
N ASP A 11 -51.47 -2.61 -2.62
CA ASP A 11 -51.73 -3.49 -1.49
C ASP A 11 -50.91 -3.06 -0.25
N GLU A 12 -51.36 -3.47 0.94
CA GLU A 12 -50.75 -3.08 2.22
C GLU A 12 -49.27 -3.49 2.32
N ALA A 13 -48.92 -4.71 1.87
CA ALA A 13 -47.57 -5.22 1.97
C ALA A 13 -46.60 -4.42 1.09
N ARG A 14 -47.00 -4.10 -0.14
CA ARG A 14 -46.22 -3.25 -1.04
C ARG A 14 -46.15 -1.81 -0.53
N PHE A 15 -47.23 -1.25 -0.01
CA PHE A 15 -47.25 0.09 0.60
C PHE A 15 -46.23 0.20 1.72
N ASN A 16 -46.28 -0.71 2.71
CA ASN A 16 -45.36 -0.68 3.85
C ASN A 16 -43.91 -0.78 3.38
N ARG A 17 -43.62 -1.72 2.48
CA ARG A 17 -42.24 -1.94 2.01
C ARG A 17 -41.66 -0.75 1.24
N VAL A 18 -42.47 -0.10 0.39
CA VAL A 18 -42.05 1.08 -0.38
C VAL A 18 -41.79 2.24 0.58
N VAL A 19 -42.76 2.53 1.46
CA VAL A 19 -42.72 3.68 2.36
C VAL A 19 -41.62 3.52 3.42
N GLU A 20 -41.45 2.33 4.01
CA GLU A 20 -40.34 2.08 4.95
C GLU A 20 -38.98 2.34 4.31
N MET A 21 -38.74 1.81 3.11
CA MET A 21 -37.48 2.00 2.40
C MET A 21 -37.25 3.47 2.03
N LEU A 22 -38.31 4.15 1.59
CA LEU A 22 -38.29 5.57 1.25
C LEU A 22 -37.96 6.44 2.47
N LEU A 23 -38.71 6.27 3.57
CA LEU A 23 -38.53 7.04 4.80
C LEU A 23 -37.16 6.76 5.42
N VAL A 24 -36.69 5.51 5.48
CA VAL A 24 -35.35 5.22 6.00
C VAL A 24 -34.26 5.92 5.19
N ARG A 25 -34.42 5.98 3.86
CA ARG A 25 -33.45 6.63 2.96
C ARG A 25 -33.45 8.15 3.11
N VAL A 26 -34.63 8.77 3.18
CA VAL A 26 -34.79 10.22 3.25
C VAL A 26 -34.47 10.78 4.63
N LEU A 27 -34.84 10.06 5.70
CA LEU A 27 -34.77 10.56 7.07
C LEU A 27 -33.48 10.18 7.80
N THR A 28 -32.65 9.32 7.21
CA THR A 28 -31.27 9.09 7.68
C THR A 28 -30.38 10.21 7.15
N ASP A 29 -30.00 11.12 8.03
CA ASP A 29 -29.23 12.31 7.70
C ASP A 29 -28.08 12.44 8.71
N PRO A 30 -26.86 11.99 8.35
CA PRO A 30 -25.69 12.10 9.20
C PRO A 30 -25.36 13.55 9.59
N ALA A 31 -25.66 14.53 8.72
CA ALA A 31 -25.39 15.93 9.00
C ALA A 31 -26.29 16.51 10.11
N LYS A 32 -27.42 15.84 10.39
CA LYS A 32 -28.35 16.20 11.47
C LYS A 32 -28.30 15.23 12.65
N ASN A 33 -27.31 14.33 12.70
CA ASN A 33 -27.22 13.27 13.70
C ASN A 33 -28.51 12.42 13.76
N ARG A 34 -29.13 12.13 12.61
CA ARG A 34 -30.39 11.37 12.54
C ARG A 34 -30.19 10.03 11.85
N ARG A 35 -30.72 8.98 12.47
CA ARG A 35 -30.77 7.62 11.90
C ARG A 35 -32.20 7.10 11.90
N ALA A 36 -32.75 6.79 10.73
CA ALA A 36 -34.07 6.21 10.60
C ALA A 36 -34.01 4.67 10.51
N ARG A 37 -34.98 3.98 11.11
CA ARG A 37 -35.13 2.52 11.01
C ARG A 37 -36.59 2.10 10.97
N ALA A 38 -36.91 1.16 10.08
CA ALA A 38 -38.17 0.43 10.09
C ALA A 38 -38.13 -0.69 11.14
N LEU A 39 -39.21 -0.86 11.91
CA LEU A 39 -39.32 -1.87 12.96
C LEU A 39 -40.34 -2.94 12.57
N SER A 40 -40.00 -4.21 12.76
CA SER A 40 -40.93 -5.32 12.49
C SER A 40 -41.88 -5.52 13.66
N GLY A 41 -43.19 -5.45 13.44
CA GLY A 41 -44.23 -5.59 14.48
C GLY A 41 -44.38 -6.95 15.17
N ARG A 42 -43.45 -7.91 14.99
CA ARG A 42 -43.54 -9.27 15.56
C ARG A 42 -43.31 -9.36 17.08
N GLY A 43 -43.10 -8.25 17.79
CA GLY A 43 -42.83 -8.21 19.24
C GLY A 43 -43.73 -7.28 20.05
N GLY A 44 -44.79 -6.73 19.48
CA GLY A 44 -45.50 -5.58 20.04
C GLY A 44 -44.75 -4.31 19.67
N ASP A 45 -45.21 -3.64 18.61
CA ASP A 45 -44.52 -2.52 17.95
C ASP A 45 -44.43 -1.23 18.79
N GLY A 46 -45.03 -1.17 19.98
CA GLY A 46 -45.11 0.05 20.78
C GLY A 46 -45.80 1.22 20.08
N GLY A 47 -46.42 1.00 18.90
CA GLY A 47 -46.92 2.05 18.01
C GLY A 47 -45.87 2.72 17.11
N ILE A 48 -44.79 2.03 16.71
CA ILE A 48 -43.76 2.56 15.78
C ILE A 48 -43.61 1.65 14.56
N ASP A 49 -43.86 2.19 13.37
CA ASP A 49 -43.48 1.51 12.11
C ASP A 49 -42.09 1.97 11.64
N VAL A 50 -41.85 3.29 11.60
CA VAL A 50 -40.52 3.86 11.35
C VAL A 50 -40.17 4.88 12.43
N GLY A 51 -39.06 4.64 13.13
CA GLY A 51 -38.50 5.57 14.11
C GLY A 51 -37.33 6.36 13.53
N VAL A 52 -37.10 7.56 14.04
CA VAL A 52 -35.89 8.35 13.80
C VAL A 52 -35.21 8.62 15.13
N TRP A 53 -33.96 8.17 15.26
CA TRP A 53 -33.14 8.33 16.45
C TRP A 53 -32.14 9.45 16.26
N ASP A 54 -31.96 10.25 17.30
CA ASP A 54 -30.79 11.09 17.46
C ASP A 54 -29.58 10.21 17.80
N THR A 55 -28.52 10.29 16.99
CA THR A 55 -27.38 9.36 17.10
C THR A 55 -26.46 9.64 18.28
N GLU A 56 -26.53 10.82 18.89
CA GLU A 56 -25.73 11.17 20.07
C GLU A 56 -26.40 10.72 21.36
N THR A 57 -27.71 10.90 21.45
CA THR A 57 -28.49 10.62 22.66
C THR A 57 -29.19 9.25 22.63
N ASP A 58 -29.22 8.60 21.46
CA ASP A 58 -29.96 7.36 21.16
C ASP A 58 -31.46 7.43 21.52
N LYS A 59 -32.02 8.65 21.56
CA LYS A 59 -33.44 8.88 21.83
C LYS A 59 -34.21 9.02 20.52
N ILE A 60 -35.44 8.48 20.50
CA ILE A 60 -36.36 8.67 19.38
C ILE A 60 -36.81 10.13 19.36
N VAL A 61 -36.56 10.81 18.23
CA VAL A 61 -36.95 12.21 18.02
C VAL A 61 -38.17 12.34 17.12
N ALA A 62 -38.39 11.39 16.21
CA ALA A 62 -39.56 11.36 15.33
C ALA A 62 -40.11 9.95 15.15
N ILE A 63 -41.43 9.82 15.00
CA ILE A 63 -42.12 8.56 14.72
C ILE A 63 -43.00 8.74 13.49
N TYR A 64 -42.91 7.81 12.55
CA TYR A 64 -43.79 7.70 11.39
C TYR A 64 -44.63 6.43 11.52
N GLN A 65 -45.94 6.60 11.60
CA GLN A 65 -46.91 5.52 11.69
C GLN A 65 -47.59 5.34 10.34
N LEU A 66 -47.45 4.16 9.75
CA LEU A 66 -48.09 3.76 8.52
C LEU A 66 -49.49 3.22 8.83
N LYS A 67 -50.49 3.71 8.10
CA LYS A 67 -51.84 3.15 8.07
C LYS A 67 -52.31 3.04 6.63
N HIS A 68 -52.52 1.80 6.18
CA HIS A 68 -53.01 1.54 4.83
C HIS A 68 -54.52 1.81 4.74
N TYR A 69 -54.87 3.06 4.45
CA TYR A 69 -56.24 3.52 4.17
C TYR A 69 -56.27 4.18 2.80
N THR A 70 -56.67 3.43 1.77
CA THR A 70 -56.72 3.92 0.37
C THR A 70 -57.97 4.75 0.07
N ASP A 71 -59.02 4.63 0.90
CA ASP A 71 -60.34 5.26 0.75
C ASP A 71 -60.62 6.36 1.80
N GLY A 72 -59.59 6.85 2.50
CA GLY A 72 -59.72 7.84 3.58
C GLY A 72 -60.20 7.25 4.91
N TRP A 73 -60.61 8.08 5.87
CA TRP A 73 -61.08 7.69 7.21
C TRP A 73 -62.22 8.60 7.73
N PRO A 74 -63.44 8.44 7.17
CA PRO A 74 -64.56 9.33 7.43
C PRO A 74 -64.99 9.33 8.89
N SER A 75 -65.51 10.47 9.36
CA SER A 75 -65.95 10.69 10.75
C SER A 75 -67.05 9.74 11.24
N ARG A 76 -67.78 9.08 10.32
CA ARG A 76 -68.87 8.12 10.61
C ARG A 76 -68.45 6.65 10.42
N GLY A 77 -67.20 6.37 10.07
CA GLY A 77 -66.68 5.00 9.93
C GLY A 77 -66.29 4.38 11.27
N LYS A 78 -66.78 3.17 11.56
CA LYS A 78 -66.40 2.43 12.78
C LYS A 78 -64.95 1.95 12.66
N GLY A 79 -64.02 2.53 13.44
CA GLY A 79 -62.74 1.90 13.78
C GLY A 79 -61.44 2.65 13.42
N ARG A 80 -61.39 3.44 12.33
CA ARG A 80 -60.11 4.04 11.85
C ARG A 80 -59.59 5.18 12.75
N ARG A 81 -60.43 6.18 13.07
CA ARG A 81 -60.05 7.29 13.97
C ARG A 81 -59.65 6.83 15.38
N PRO A 82 -60.38 5.89 16.03
CA PRO A 82 -59.94 5.29 17.28
C PRO A 82 -58.56 4.61 17.17
N ALA A 83 -58.30 3.85 16.11
CA ALA A 83 -57.01 3.17 15.90
C ALA A 83 -55.85 4.15 15.70
N ILE A 84 -56.06 5.25 14.94
CA ILE A 84 -55.05 6.31 14.79
C ILE A 84 -54.77 6.97 16.15
N LYS A 85 -55.83 7.31 16.90
CA LYS A 85 -55.69 7.90 18.24
C LYS A 85 -54.93 6.95 19.18
N GLU A 86 -55.27 5.66 19.19
CA GLU A 86 -54.58 4.67 20.01
C GLU A 86 -53.10 4.55 19.63
N SER A 87 -52.76 4.54 18.33
CA SER A 87 -51.36 4.55 17.89
C SER A 87 -50.60 5.75 18.41
N PHE A 88 -51.18 6.94 18.31
CA PHE A 88 -50.58 8.17 18.82
C PHE A 88 -50.38 8.15 20.35
N GLU A 89 -51.41 7.75 21.10
CA GLU A 89 -51.34 7.67 22.56
C GLU A 89 -50.27 6.67 23.04
N ARG A 90 -50.11 5.54 22.33
CA ARG A 90 -49.05 4.55 22.61
C ARG A 90 -47.67 5.11 22.31
N ALA A 91 -47.47 5.71 21.14
CA ALA A 91 -46.20 6.33 20.77
C ALA A 91 -45.80 7.44 21.78
N TRP A 92 -46.76 8.28 22.18
CA TRP A 92 -46.53 9.33 23.18
C TRP A 92 -46.17 8.75 24.56
N SER A 93 -46.93 7.77 25.04
CA SER A 93 -46.73 7.18 26.37
C SER A 93 -45.38 6.46 26.49
N ASN A 94 -44.90 5.85 25.41
CA ASN A 94 -43.68 5.05 25.43
C ASN A 94 -42.42 5.86 25.09
N HIS A 95 -42.53 6.89 24.24
CA HIS A 95 -41.36 7.52 23.63
C HIS A 95 -41.33 9.05 23.69
N GLN A 96 -42.47 9.72 23.93
CA GLN A 96 -42.58 11.19 23.96
C GLN A 96 -41.82 11.88 22.80
N PRO A 97 -42.09 11.50 21.53
CA PRO A 97 -41.35 12.03 20.39
C PRO A 97 -41.60 13.53 20.18
N LYS A 98 -40.64 14.24 19.59
CA LYS A 98 -40.83 15.66 19.20
C LYS A 98 -41.72 15.78 17.96
N GLU A 99 -41.70 14.78 17.10
CA GLU A 99 -42.46 14.73 15.84
C GLU A 99 -43.20 13.39 15.72
N TRP A 100 -44.48 13.42 15.35
CA TRP A 100 -45.27 12.24 15.03
C TRP A 100 -46.06 12.45 13.74
N THR A 101 -45.85 11.57 12.77
CA THR A 101 -46.43 11.72 11.42
C THR A 101 -47.22 10.47 11.04
N LEU A 102 -48.47 10.67 10.64
CA LEU A 102 -49.30 9.62 10.07
C LEU A 102 -49.02 9.51 8.56
N VAL A 103 -48.68 8.32 8.08
CA VAL A 103 -48.37 8.08 6.67
C VAL A 103 -49.46 7.21 6.05
N THR A 104 -50.12 7.71 5.00
CA THR A 104 -51.26 7.05 4.36
C THR A 104 -51.15 7.05 2.84
N PRO A 105 -51.68 6.02 2.15
CA PRO A 105 -51.66 5.97 0.69
C PRO A 105 -52.65 6.95 0.03
N SER A 106 -53.56 7.57 0.79
CA SER A 106 -54.44 8.64 0.29
C SER A 106 -54.12 9.98 0.96
N ASN A 107 -54.34 11.09 0.26
CA ASN A 107 -54.27 12.42 0.86
C ASN A 107 -55.45 12.63 1.83
N PRO A 108 -55.23 13.23 3.01
CA PRO A 108 -56.31 13.48 3.97
C PRO A 108 -57.27 14.58 3.47
N SER A 109 -58.55 14.41 3.72
CA SER A 109 -59.52 15.52 3.62
C SER A 109 -59.27 16.58 4.71
N PRO A 110 -59.79 17.81 4.56
CA PRO A 110 -59.59 18.86 5.58
C PRO A 110 -60.04 18.46 6.99
N GLY A 111 -61.16 17.72 7.11
CA GLY A 111 -61.68 17.26 8.40
C GLY A 111 -60.90 16.08 9.00
N GLU A 112 -60.12 15.37 8.18
CA GLU A 112 -59.21 14.30 8.62
C GLU A 112 -57.88 14.87 9.07
N LEU A 113 -57.34 15.85 8.32
CA LEU A 113 -56.15 16.59 8.71
C LEU A 113 -56.37 17.34 10.03
N ALA A 114 -57.51 18.03 10.19
CA ALA A 114 -57.88 18.69 11.44
C ALA A 114 -57.94 17.70 12.61
N PHE A 115 -58.58 16.54 12.40
CA PHE A 115 -58.64 15.49 13.42
C PHE A 115 -57.25 14.99 13.85
N VAL A 116 -56.32 14.76 12.90
CA VAL A 116 -54.97 14.30 13.23
C VAL A 116 -54.20 15.39 13.98
N LYS A 117 -54.27 16.65 13.52
CA LYS A 117 -53.61 17.77 14.21
C LYS A 117 -54.14 17.99 15.63
N ASP A 118 -55.44 17.79 15.86
CA ASP A 118 -56.05 17.90 17.18
C ASP A 118 -55.57 16.82 18.18
N LEU A 119 -54.95 15.72 17.72
CA LEU A 119 -54.39 14.69 18.60
C LEU A 119 -53.27 15.23 19.52
N ARG A 120 -52.58 16.29 19.09
CA ARG A 120 -51.56 16.98 19.89
C ARG A 120 -52.11 17.42 21.25
N GLY A 121 -53.31 17.99 21.29
CA GLY A 121 -53.83 18.66 22.48
C GLY A 121 -52.83 19.67 23.04
N GLU A 122 -52.50 19.57 24.33
CA GLU A 122 -51.53 20.42 25.02
C GLU A 122 -50.09 19.87 25.00
N ARG A 123 -49.83 18.77 24.29
CA ARG A 123 -48.53 18.08 24.29
C ARG A 123 -47.51 18.83 23.43
N ASP A 124 -46.25 18.74 23.84
CA ASP A 124 -45.11 19.30 23.10
C ASP A 124 -44.63 18.33 22.00
N VAL A 125 -45.45 18.20 20.96
CA VAL A 125 -45.19 17.36 19.78
C VAL A 125 -45.76 17.99 18.52
N VAL A 126 -45.02 17.92 17.42
CA VAL A 126 -45.50 18.27 16.09
C VAL A 126 -46.24 17.07 15.52
N VAL A 127 -47.49 17.26 15.12
CA VAL A 127 -48.34 16.20 14.54
C VAL A 127 -48.68 16.53 13.09
N ASP A 128 -48.32 15.65 12.16
CA ASP A 128 -48.52 15.85 10.73
C ASP A 128 -49.03 14.61 9.98
N VAL A 129 -49.34 14.78 8.68
CA VAL A 129 -49.78 13.70 7.79
C VAL A 129 -48.98 13.73 6.48
N LEU A 130 -48.47 12.58 6.06
CA LEU A 130 -47.90 12.35 4.73
C LEU A 130 -48.90 11.53 3.89
N GLY A 131 -49.43 12.16 2.84
CA GLY A 131 -50.30 11.52 1.86
C GLY A 131 -49.57 11.13 0.58
N ALA A 132 -50.34 10.70 -0.41
CA ALA A 132 -49.84 10.34 -1.74
C ALA A 132 -48.99 11.45 -2.38
N ALA A 133 -49.42 12.71 -2.29
CA ALA A 133 -48.73 13.81 -2.96
C ALA A 133 -47.33 14.05 -2.37
N GLU A 134 -47.19 13.98 -1.05
CA GLU A 134 -45.89 14.11 -0.39
C GLU A 134 -45.01 12.88 -0.65
N LEU A 135 -45.60 11.68 -0.67
CA LEU A 135 -44.88 10.45 -1.00
C LEU A 135 -44.36 10.47 -2.45
N ASP A 136 -45.12 11.02 -3.40
CA ASP A 136 -44.66 11.21 -4.78
C ASP A 136 -43.49 12.19 -4.87
N GLY A 137 -43.54 13.29 -4.10
CA GLY A 137 -42.40 14.21 -3.98
C GLY A 137 -41.13 13.52 -3.47
N LEU A 138 -41.26 12.74 -2.38
CA LEU A 138 -40.13 11.99 -1.81
C LEU A 138 -39.56 10.93 -2.77
N LEU A 139 -40.43 10.28 -3.56
CA LEU A 139 -40.00 9.33 -4.60
C LEU A 139 -39.23 10.03 -5.72
N GLY A 140 -39.65 11.24 -6.11
CA GLY A 140 -38.94 12.07 -7.09
C GLY A 140 -37.50 12.36 -6.66
N ASP A 141 -37.29 12.62 -5.38
CA ASP A 141 -35.97 12.87 -4.79
C ASP A 141 -35.16 11.59 -4.56
N THR A 142 -35.77 10.40 -4.71
CA THR A 142 -35.12 9.10 -4.50
C THR A 142 -35.24 8.14 -5.69
N PRO A 143 -34.60 8.43 -6.84
CA PRO A 143 -34.75 7.65 -8.07
C PRO A 143 -34.42 6.16 -7.93
N ALA A 144 -33.47 5.81 -7.05
CA ALA A 144 -33.09 4.42 -6.82
C ALA A 144 -34.21 3.59 -6.17
N VAL A 145 -35.02 4.19 -5.28
CA VAL A 145 -36.19 3.54 -4.67
C VAL A 145 -37.25 3.31 -5.74
N LEU A 146 -37.49 4.34 -6.57
CA LEU A 146 -38.43 4.28 -7.68
C LEU A 146 -38.07 3.18 -8.68
N GLN A 147 -36.80 3.11 -9.11
CA GLN A 147 -36.30 2.10 -10.04
C GLN A 147 -36.49 0.69 -9.47
N ARG A 148 -36.13 0.47 -8.20
CA ARG A 148 -36.26 -0.85 -7.56
C ARG A 148 -37.68 -1.40 -7.60
N PHE A 149 -38.70 -0.56 -7.41
CA PHE A 149 -40.10 -0.99 -7.41
C PHE A 149 -40.80 -0.83 -8.77
N GLY A 150 -40.16 -0.19 -9.74
CA GLY A 150 -40.59 -0.13 -11.14
C GLY A 150 -40.18 -1.36 -11.97
N VAL A 151 -39.17 -2.11 -11.54
CA VAL A 151 -38.66 -3.32 -12.23
C VAL A 151 -39.74 -4.41 -12.40
N ASP A 152 -40.71 -4.51 -11.49
CA ASP A 152 -41.76 -5.54 -11.58
C ASP A 152 -42.64 -5.39 -12.84
N ARG A 153 -43.01 -4.16 -13.22
CA ARG A 153 -43.78 -3.90 -14.46
C ARG A 153 -42.90 -4.00 -15.70
N GLY A 154 -41.64 -3.55 -15.62
CA GLY A 154 -40.65 -3.75 -16.69
C GLY A 154 -40.41 -5.22 -16.99
N ARG A 155 -40.40 -6.06 -15.95
CA ARG A 155 -40.29 -7.53 -16.06
C ARG A 155 -41.51 -8.15 -16.73
N GLU A 156 -42.73 -7.73 -16.38
CA GLU A 156 -43.95 -8.22 -17.04
C GLU A 156 -43.92 -7.90 -18.53
N LEU A 157 -43.57 -6.66 -18.90
CA LEU A 157 -43.42 -6.26 -20.30
C LEU A 157 -42.31 -7.04 -21.03
N LEU A 158 -41.16 -7.24 -20.38
CA LEU A 158 -40.06 -8.03 -20.94
C LEU A 158 -40.42 -9.52 -21.07
N ARG A 159 -41.23 -10.06 -20.15
CA ARG A 159 -41.75 -11.42 -20.23
C ARG A 159 -42.73 -11.57 -21.40
N ASP A 160 -43.60 -10.59 -21.62
CA ASP A 160 -44.58 -10.59 -22.72
C ASP A 160 -43.92 -10.60 -24.11
N ILE A 161 -42.71 -10.04 -24.23
CA ILE A 161 -41.92 -10.07 -25.48
C ILE A 161 -40.82 -11.15 -25.51
N GLY A 162 -40.81 -12.08 -24.54
CA GLY A 162 -39.84 -13.18 -24.49
C GLY A 162 -38.39 -12.78 -24.22
N ARG A 163 -38.17 -11.69 -23.47
CA ARG A 163 -36.87 -11.12 -23.11
C ARG A 163 -36.70 -10.93 -21.59
N GLU A 164 -37.26 -11.83 -20.77
CA GLU A 164 -37.23 -11.74 -19.30
C GLU A 164 -35.80 -11.58 -18.74
N GLU A 165 -34.80 -12.17 -19.41
CA GLU A 165 -33.38 -12.06 -19.05
C GLU A 165 -32.83 -10.62 -19.11
N HIS A 166 -33.43 -9.73 -19.91
CA HIS A 166 -33.04 -8.33 -19.95
C HIS A 166 -33.48 -7.55 -18.70
N ALA A 167 -34.33 -8.15 -17.86
CA ALA A 167 -34.68 -7.58 -16.56
C ALA A 167 -33.57 -7.79 -15.51
N MET A 168 -32.53 -8.60 -15.82
CA MET A 168 -31.36 -8.86 -14.98
C MET A 168 -31.68 -9.23 -13.52
N ASN A 169 -32.80 -9.93 -13.29
CA ASN A 169 -33.33 -10.17 -11.96
C ASN A 169 -32.77 -11.45 -11.31
N ARG A 170 -32.30 -12.41 -12.12
CA ARG A 170 -31.66 -13.64 -11.64
C ARG A 170 -30.15 -13.53 -11.82
N SER A 171 -29.40 -14.19 -10.94
CA SER A 171 -27.93 -14.24 -11.03
C SER A 171 -27.40 -14.76 -12.37
N GLY A 172 -28.17 -15.61 -13.07
CA GLY A 172 -27.83 -16.13 -14.41
C GLY A 172 -28.21 -15.21 -15.58
N ASP A 173 -29.07 -14.22 -15.37
CA ASP A 173 -29.61 -13.38 -16.46
C ASP A 173 -28.51 -12.48 -17.04
N VAL A 174 -27.65 -11.92 -16.18
CA VAL A 174 -26.49 -11.11 -16.60
C VAL A 174 -25.56 -11.93 -17.51
N PHE A 175 -25.23 -13.16 -17.12
CA PHE A 175 -24.39 -14.04 -17.94
C PHE A 175 -25.07 -14.40 -19.27
N ALA A 176 -26.38 -14.65 -19.28
CA ALA A 176 -27.13 -14.96 -20.50
C ALA A 176 -27.16 -13.76 -21.47
N VAL A 177 -27.39 -12.56 -20.97
CA VAL A 177 -27.37 -11.32 -21.78
C VAL A 177 -25.95 -11.06 -22.31
N MET A 178 -24.92 -11.15 -21.47
CA MET A 178 -23.53 -10.97 -21.88
C MET A 178 -23.08 -12.00 -22.91
N SER A 179 -23.45 -13.27 -22.75
CA SER A 179 -23.13 -14.34 -23.70
C SER A 179 -23.79 -14.12 -25.07
N LYS A 180 -25.07 -13.70 -25.10
CA LYS A 180 -25.76 -13.33 -26.34
C LYS A 180 -25.09 -12.12 -27.00
N MET A 181 -24.74 -11.10 -26.24
CA MET A 181 -24.04 -9.91 -26.73
C MET A 181 -22.68 -10.28 -27.32
N GLN A 182 -21.87 -11.07 -26.61
CA GLN A 182 -20.58 -11.54 -27.09
C GLN A 182 -20.72 -12.38 -28.37
N THR A 183 -21.77 -13.20 -28.47
CA THR A 183 -22.06 -13.98 -29.70
C THR A 183 -22.38 -13.08 -30.88
N GLN A 184 -23.11 -11.97 -30.68
CA GLN A 184 -23.38 -11.01 -31.75
C GLN A 184 -22.13 -10.20 -32.12
N ILE A 185 -21.32 -9.83 -31.14
CA ILE A 185 -20.04 -9.15 -31.37
C ILE A 185 -19.10 -10.03 -32.21
N ARG A 186 -18.97 -11.32 -31.88
CA ARG A 186 -18.13 -12.27 -32.63
C ARG A 186 -18.57 -12.45 -34.09
N LYS A 187 -19.83 -12.19 -34.44
CA LYS A 187 -20.30 -12.29 -35.83
C LYS A 187 -19.83 -11.13 -36.72
N ARG A 188 -19.22 -10.10 -36.14
CA ARG A 188 -18.76 -8.91 -36.88
C ARG A 188 -17.52 -9.18 -37.72
N SER A 189 -16.69 -10.13 -37.31
CA SER A 189 -15.44 -10.47 -37.98
C SER A 189 -15.07 -11.94 -37.76
N ASP A 190 -14.58 -12.58 -38.81
CA ASP A 190 -13.94 -13.91 -38.72
C ASP A 190 -12.46 -13.81 -38.31
N HIS A 191 -11.90 -12.59 -38.28
CA HIS A 191 -10.48 -12.31 -38.07
C HIS A 191 -10.18 -11.65 -36.72
N TRP A 192 -11.13 -10.89 -36.16
CA TRP A 192 -10.96 -10.15 -34.91
C TRP A 192 -12.00 -10.51 -33.86
N GLY A 193 -11.54 -10.79 -32.65
CA GLY A 193 -12.37 -10.89 -31.45
C GLY A 193 -12.39 -9.54 -30.73
N VAL A 194 -13.57 -9.14 -30.23
CA VAL A 194 -13.71 -7.93 -29.41
C VAL A 194 -14.20 -8.32 -28.01
N ALA A 195 -13.41 -7.99 -26.99
CA ALA A 195 -13.84 -8.07 -25.60
C ALA A 195 -14.31 -6.69 -25.14
N VAL A 196 -15.46 -6.65 -24.47
CA VAL A 196 -16.06 -5.40 -23.97
C VAL A 196 -16.16 -5.51 -22.45
N SER A 197 -15.63 -4.51 -21.75
CA SER A 197 -15.74 -4.37 -20.30
C SER A 197 -16.14 -2.96 -19.93
N VAL A 198 -16.52 -2.77 -18.66
CA VAL A 198 -16.88 -1.46 -18.10
C VAL A 198 -16.04 -1.26 -16.85
N ASP A 199 -15.35 -0.12 -16.75
CA ASP A 199 -14.52 0.20 -15.57
C ASP A 199 -15.38 0.66 -14.37
N GLU A 200 -14.73 0.95 -13.24
CA GLU A 200 -15.38 1.42 -12.01
C GLU A 200 -16.11 2.76 -12.17
N HIS A 201 -15.80 3.52 -13.23
CA HIS A 201 -16.39 4.82 -13.55
C HIS A 201 -17.49 4.73 -14.60
N GLY A 202 -17.78 3.53 -15.13
CA GLY A 202 -18.79 3.32 -16.15
C GLY A 202 -18.30 3.51 -17.58
N ASN A 203 -16.99 3.70 -17.81
CA ASN A 203 -16.45 3.82 -19.17
C ASN A 203 -16.38 2.44 -19.83
N THR A 204 -16.72 2.39 -21.12
CA THR A 204 -16.65 1.15 -21.91
C THR A 204 -15.25 0.97 -22.48
N ILE A 205 -14.63 -0.16 -22.19
CA ILE A 205 -13.33 -0.57 -22.73
C ILE A 205 -13.57 -1.64 -23.79
N GLN A 206 -12.97 -1.47 -24.98
CA GLN A 206 -12.98 -2.46 -26.05
C GLN A 206 -11.55 -2.94 -26.31
N GLU A 207 -11.33 -4.25 -26.24
CA GLU A 207 -10.04 -4.89 -26.53
C GLU A 207 -10.18 -5.74 -27.80
N PHE A 208 -9.33 -5.46 -28.80
CA PHE A 208 -9.31 -6.17 -30.08
C PHE A 208 -8.20 -7.22 -30.08
N ARG A 209 -8.56 -8.46 -30.38
CA ARG A 209 -7.62 -9.59 -30.43
C ARG A 209 -7.70 -10.31 -31.76
N ALA A 210 -6.55 -10.52 -32.40
CA ALA A 210 -6.45 -11.34 -33.60
C ALA A 210 -6.88 -12.79 -33.30
N LEU A 211 -7.82 -13.31 -34.09
CA LEU A 211 -8.26 -14.72 -34.04
C LEU A 211 -7.38 -15.61 -34.94
N THR A 212 -6.74 -15.02 -35.94
CA THR A 212 -5.78 -15.68 -36.84
C THR A 212 -4.47 -14.86 -36.91
N GLU A 213 -3.36 -15.53 -37.20
CA GLU A 213 -2.04 -14.87 -37.31
C GLU A 213 -2.00 -13.82 -38.44
N ASP A 214 -2.81 -14.00 -39.48
CA ASP A 214 -2.92 -13.11 -40.65
C ASP A 214 -4.10 -12.12 -40.55
N ALA A 215 -4.70 -11.94 -39.37
CA ALA A 215 -5.88 -11.08 -39.20
C ALA A 215 -5.63 -9.63 -39.65
N SER A 216 -4.45 -9.07 -39.33
CA SER A 216 -4.06 -7.72 -39.74
C SER A 216 -3.91 -7.55 -41.25
N ASP A 217 -3.56 -8.62 -41.96
CA ASP A 217 -3.37 -8.58 -43.41
C ASP A 217 -4.71 -8.73 -44.15
N ARG A 218 -5.63 -9.54 -43.62
CA ARG A 218 -6.93 -9.82 -44.25
C ARG A 218 -8.00 -8.79 -43.92
N GLU A 219 -7.99 -8.25 -42.71
CA GLU A 219 -8.94 -7.25 -42.25
C GLU A 219 -8.21 -6.19 -41.41
N PRO A 220 -7.44 -5.29 -42.05
CA PRO A 220 -6.62 -4.31 -41.34
C PRO A 220 -7.48 -3.34 -40.51
N LEU A 221 -7.04 -3.12 -39.27
CA LEU A 221 -7.57 -2.10 -38.37
C LEU A 221 -6.50 -1.02 -38.21
N GLU A 222 -6.76 0.16 -38.76
CA GLU A 222 -5.83 1.28 -38.77
C GLU A 222 -6.39 2.44 -37.94
N ILE A 223 -5.52 3.13 -37.22
CA ILE A 223 -5.86 4.35 -36.49
C ILE A 223 -4.96 5.46 -37.02
N ASP A 224 -5.58 6.41 -37.72
CA ASP A 224 -4.90 7.62 -38.18
C ASP A 224 -5.06 8.71 -37.14
N LEU A 225 -3.94 9.32 -36.75
CA LEU A 225 -3.87 10.35 -35.73
C LEU A 225 -3.46 11.67 -36.36
N SER A 226 -4.27 12.71 -36.15
CA SER A 226 -3.88 14.08 -36.47
C SER A 226 -3.48 14.79 -35.17
N THR A 227 -2.23 15.25 -35.11
CA THR A 227 -1.66 15.86 -33.91
C THR A 227 -1.02 17.22 -34.20
N SER A 228 -1.29 18.20 -33.34
CA SER A 228 -0.68 19.53 -33.40
C SER A 228 0.05 19.85 -32.10
N PHE A 229 1.39 19.95 -32.18
CA PHE A 229 2.23 20.32 -31.04
C PHE A 229 2.50 21.83 -31.03
N SER A 230 2.16 22.47 -29.91
CA SER A 230 2.45 23.88 -29.64
C SER A 230 3.74 24.05 -28.82
N SER A 231 4.19 25.30 -28.61
CA SER A 231 5.33 25.58 -27.74
C SER A 231 5.11 25.10 -26.29
N ALA A 232 3.87 25.07 -25.82
CA ALA A 232 3.51 24.56 -24.49
C ALA A 232 3.63 23.03 -24.37
N THR A 233 3.69 22.30 -25.49
CA THR A 233 3.76 20.83 -25.54
C THR A 233 5.07 20.33 -26.17
N ALA A 234 6.10 21.18 -26.24
CA ALA A 234 7.38 20.86 -26.89
C ALA A 234 8.10 19.64 -26.27
N ALA A 235 8.07 19.49 -24.94
CA ALA A 235 8.67 18.33 -24.27
C ALA A 235 7.94 17.02 -24.57
N LEU A 236 6.60 17.08 -24.68
CA LEU A 236 5.80 15.91 -25.10
C LEU A 236 6.08 15.53 -26.55
N ARG A 237 6.26 16.52 -27.43
CA ARG A 237 6.70 16.27 -28.81
C ARG A 237 8.04 15.55 -28.86
N GLU A 238 9.02 16.01 -28.09
CA GLU A 238 10.35 15.38 -28.03
C GLU A 238 10.25 13.93 -27.57
N THR A 239 9.43 13.67 -26.54
CA THR A 239 9.19 12.30 -26.03
C THR A 239 8.50 11.41 -27.07
N TYR A 240 7.47 11.93 -27.76
CA TYR A 240 6.77 11.22 -28.83
C TYR A 240 7.69 10.91 -30.02
N ASP A 241 8.42 11.93 -30.51
CA ASP A 241 9.34 11.80 -31.63
C ASP A 241 10.47 10.80 -31.28
N ASP A 242 11.00 10.83 -30.05
CA ASP A 242 11.99 9.87 -29.55
C ASP A 242 11.41 8.44 -29.52
N ALA A 243 10.22 8.25 -28.96
CA ALA A 243 9.56 6.94 -28.91
C ALA A 243 9.29 6.36 -30.32
N MET A 244 8.84 7.17 -31.27
CA MET A 244 8.57 6.71 -32.63
C MET A 244 9.85 6.40 -33.42
N ARG A 245 10.92 7.18 -33.22
CA ARG A 245 12.20 6.98 -33.94
C ARG A 245 13.02 5.83 -33.38
N PHE A 246 13.05 5.67 -32.06
CA PHE A 246 13.97 4.76 -31.38
C PHE A 246 13.29 3.58 -30.69
N GLY A 247 11.96 3.56 -30.61
CA GLY A 247 11.18 2.54 -29.95
C GLY A 247 10.63 3.00 -28.60
N LEU A 248 9.37 2.66 -28.35
CA LEU A 248 8.62 3.03 -27.16
C LEU A 248 8.99 2.11 -25.98
N THR A 249 9.50 2.68 -24.90
CA THR A 249 9.90 1.91 -23.70
C THR A 249 9.14 2.25 -22.42
N GLU A 250 8.45 3.37 -22.43
CA GLU A 250 7.58 3.82 -21.35
C GLU A 250 6.31 4.36 -22.01
N PRO A 251 5.14 4.32 -21.34
CA PRO A 251 3.91 4.84 -21.92
C PRO A 251 4.03 6.31 -22.32
N VAL A 252 3.52 6.67 -23.49
CA VAL A 252 3.44 8.06 -23.96
C VAL A 252 1.97 8.43 -24.16
N THR A 253 1.49 9.37 -23.36
CA THR A 253 0.09 9.84 -23.43
C THR A 253 0.01 11.17 -24.16
N LEU A 254 -0.71 11.17 -25.27
CA LEU A 254 -1.09 12.33 -26.06
C LEU A 254 -2.50 12.74 -25.65
N ASP A 255 -2.61 13.82 -24.89
CA ASP A 255 -3.91 14.33 -24.44
C ASP A 255 -4.60 15.21 -25.51
N SER A 256 -5.81 15.67 -25.18
CA SER A 256 -6.67 16.43 -26.08
C SER A 256 -6.12 17.80 -26.48
N ARG A 257 -5.01 18.26 -25.88
CA ARG A 257 -4.32 19.50 -26.31
C ARG A 257 -3.45 19.28 -27.55
N VAL A 258 -3.11 18.03 -27.83
CA VAL A 258 -2.25 17.63 -28.96
C VAL A 258 -3.05 16.87 -30.00
N VAL A 259 -3.98 16.01 -29.59
CA VAL A 259 -4.81 15.21 -30.51
C VAL A 259 -5.92 16.09 -31.08
N ASP A 260 -5.83 16.42 -32.37
CA ASP A 260 -6.86 17.19 -33.08
C ASP A 260 -8.02 16.28 -33.49
N SER A 261 -7.70 15.13 -34.09
CA SER A 261 -8.67 14.12 -34.50
C SER A 261 -8.07 12.71 -34.56
N MET A 262 -8.95 11.72 -34.46
CA MET A 262 -8.64 10.30 -34.63
C MET A 262 -9.59 9.68 -35.64
N THR A 263 -9.04 9.02 -36.65
CA THR A 263 -9.82 8.32 -37.67
C THR A 263 -9.51 6.83 -37.62
N PHE A 264 -10.51 6.04 -37.26
CA PHE A 264 -10.45 4.59 -37.23
C PHE A 264 -10.87 4.08 -38.61
N LYS A 265 -9.98 3.35 -39.28
CA LYS A 265 -10.19 2.78 -40.62
C LYS A 265 -10.20 1.26 -40.54
N GLY A 266 -11.14 0.66 -41.25
CA GLY A 266 -11.35 -0.78 -41.26
C GLY A 266 -12.79 -1.11 -41.66
N PRO A 267 -13.31 -2.28 -41.26
CA PRO A 267 -14.71 -2.64 -41.46
C PRO A 267 -15.68 -1.65 -40.82
N ASP A 268 -16.93 -1.59 -41.30
CA ASP A 268 -17.98 -0.69 -40.80
C ASP A 268 -18.22 -0.78 -39.28
N TRP A 269 -17.94 -1.93 -38.66
CA TRP A 269 -18.10 -2.10 -37.21
C TRP A 269 -16.98 -1.46 -36.37
N PHE A 270 -15.86 -1.12 -36.99
CA PHE A 270 -14.69 -0.46 -36.39
C PHE A 270 -14.55 1.00 -36.85
N ALA A 271 -14.94 1.29 -38.09
CA ALA A 271 -14.74 2.59 -38.70
C ALA A 271 -15.47 3.70 -37.93
N ALA A 272 -14.73 4.72 -37.51
CA ALA A 272 -15.25 5.82 -36.72
C ALA A 272 -14.36 7.07 -36.87
N GLU A 273 -14.94 8.24 -36.65
CA GLU A 273 -14.20 9.50 -36.58
C GLU A 273 -14.48 10.17 -35.23
N HIS A 274 -13.42 10.55 -34.54
CA HIS A 274 -13.48 11.22 -33.25
C HIS A 274 -12.72 12.54 -33.33
N GLN A 275 -13.30 13.58 -32.75
CA GLN A 275 -12.67 14.90 -32.63
C GLN A 275 -12.07 15.03 -31.23
N GLY A 276 -10.79 15.37 -31.15
CA GLY A 276 -10.03 15.31 -29.91
C GLY A 276 -9.93 13.90 -29.31
N GLY A 277 -9.43 13.83 -28.08
CA GLY A 277 -9.34 12.60 -27.30
C GLY A 277 -8.00 12.47 -26.59
N GLU A 278 -7.79 11.32 -25.96
CA GLU A 278 -6.52 10.95 -25.34
C GLU A 278 -6.06 9.61 -25.90
N ILE A 279 -4.76 9.50 -26.17
CA ILE A 279 -4.14 8.30 -26.70
C ILE A 279 -2.92 7.98 -25.86
N THR A 280 -2.91 6.79 -25.28
CA THR A 280 -1.72 6.27 -24.62
C THR A 280 -1.10 5.20 -25.49
N LEU A 281 0.11 5.48 -25.97
CA LEU A 281 0.96 4.50 -26.62
C LEU A 281 1.63 3.68 -25.53
N MET A 282 1.47 2.36 -25.56
CA MET A 282 2.05 1.44 -24.59
C MET A 282 3.21 0.66 -25.21
N PRO A 283 4.33 0.46 -24.48
CA PRO A 283 5.41 -0.38 -24.96
C PRO A 283 4.91 -1.81 -25.17
N LEU A 284 5.33 -2.45 -26.25
CA LEU A 284 5.00 -3.85 -26.50
C LEU A 284 5.79 -4.73 -25.53
N GLU A 285 5.12 -5.41 -24.60
CA GLU A 285 5.77 -6.34 -23.68
C GLU A 285 6.34 -7.54 -24.45
N ASN A 286 7.61 -7.45 -24.86
CA ASN A 286 8.29 -8.46 -25.67
C ASN A 286 9.69 -8.82 -25.16
N GLY A 287 9.99 -8.46 -23.91
CA GLY A 287 11.17 -8.99 -23.22
C GLY A 287 10.97 -10.46 -22.91
N GLU A 288 11.53 -11.36 -23.72
CA GLU A 288 11.47 -12.81 -23.46
C GLU A 288 12.39 -13.25 -22.28
N ASP A 289 12.59 -12.39 -21.27
CA ASP A 289 13.55 -12.56 -20.16
C ASP A 289 14.89 -13.14 -20.62
N ARG A 290 15.37 -12.68 -21.79
CA ARG A 290 16.58 -13.22 -22.42
C ARG A 290 17.79 -12.82 -21.59
N THR A 291 18.72 -13.75 -21.37
CA THR A 291 19.99 -13.41 -20.72
C THR A 291 20.80 -12.43 -21.56
N ALA A 292 21.29 -11.40 -20.88
CA ALA A 292 22.16 -10.37 -21.41
C ALA A 292 23.47 -10.29 -20.63
N ILE A 293 24.56 -9.96 -21.31
CA ILE A 293 25.85 -9.67 -20.70
C ILE A 293 26.28 -8.27 -21.10
N ILE A 294 26.53 -7.44 -20.09
CA ILE A 294 27.11 -6.12 -20.28
C ILE A 294 28.60 -6.21 -19.95
N ALA A 295 29.47 -5.89 -20.92
CA ALA A 295 30.91 -5.93 -20.76
C ALA A 295 31.54 -4.55 -20.98
N ALA A 296 32.30 -4.10 -19.99
CA ALA A 296 33.16 -2.94 -20.12
C ALA A 296 34.52 -3.37 -20.66
N LYS A 297 34.90 -2.87 -21.84
CA LYS A 297 36.16 -3.26 -22.52
C LYS A 297 36.95 -2.04 -22.95
N THR A 298 38.28 -2.09 -22.80
CA THR A 298 39.21 -1.07 -23.31
C THR A 298 39.05 -0.86 -24.82
N LYS A 299 39.65 0.22 -25.35
CA LYS A 299 39.79 0.44 -26.81
C LYS A 299 40.51 -0.72 -27.53
N SER A 300 41.43 -1.41 -26.85
CA SER A 300 42.10 -2.62 -27.37
C SER A 300 41.25 -3.90 -27.27
N GLY A 301 40.07 -3.83 -26.64
CA GLY A 301 39.14 -4.95 -26.47
C GLY A 301 39.39 -5.83 -25.24
N GLN A 302 40.29 -5.44 -24.35
CA GLN A 302 40.50 -6.13 -23.08
C GLN A 302 39.31 -5.88 -22.14
N ARG A 303 38.73 -6.95 -21.59
CA ARG A 303 37.60 -6.86 -20.65
C ARG A 303 38.06 -6.39 -19.28
N MET A 304 37.46 -5.32 -18.78
CA MET A 304 37.76 -4.71 -17.47
C MET A 304 36.73 -5.09 -16.40
N ALA A 305 35.46 -5.16 -16.80
CA ALA A 305 34.34 -5.53 -15.94
C ALA A 305 33.24 -6.22 -16.76
N ARG A 306 32.38 -6.97 -16.08
CA ARG A 306 31.22 -7.66 -16.63
C ARG A 306 30.07 -7.57 -15.64
N MET A 307 28.87 -7.41 -16.15
CA MET A 307 27.61 -7.55 -15.41
C MET A 307 26.67 -8.45 -16.22
N GLU A 308 25.90 -9.29 -15.55
CA GLU A 308 24.83 -10.07 -16.18
C GLU A 308 23.50 -9.35 -15.98
N GLY A 309 22.59 -9.52 -16.91
CA GLY A 309 21.27 -8.93 -16.84
C GLY A 309 20.25 -9.72 -17.64
N VAL A 310 19.03 -9.21 -17.65
CA VAL A 310 17.88 -9.78 -18.32
C VAL A 310 17.27 -8.71 -19.21
N VAL A 311 17.03 -9.07 -20.47
CA VAL A 311 16.34 -8.19 -21.43
C VAL A 311 14.87 -8.13 -21.03
N LYS A 312 14.43 -6.94 -20.61
CA LYS A 312 13.03 -6.66 -20.26
C LYS A 312 12.22 -6.15 -21.43
N LEU A 313 12.87 -5.55 -22.41
CA LEU A 313 12.17 -4.96 -23.54
C LEU A 313 13.07 -4.83 -24.76
N ILE A 314 12.52 -5.09 -25.94
CA ILE A 314 13.13 -4.79 -27.23
C ILE A 314 12.11 -4.00 -28.06
N ALA A 315 12.24 -2.67 -28.06
CA ALA A 315 11.32 -1.81 -28.79
C ALA A 315 11.92 -1.42 -30.15
N PRO A 316 11.35 -1.83 -31.29
CA PRO A 316 11.73 -1.29 -32.59
C PRO A 316 11.14 0.11 -32.77
N GLY A 317 11.95 1.06 -33.23
CA GLY A 317 11.51 2.34 -33.78
C GLY A 317 11.68 2.37 -35.30
N SER A 318 11.39 3.52 -35.93
CA SER A 318 11.52 3.69 -37.39
C SER A 318 12.97 3.85 -37.87
N GLU A 319 13.87 4.36 -37.03
CA GLU A 319 15.28 4.62 -37.37
C GLU A 319 16.27 3.70 -36.62
N ALA A 320 15.87 3.24 -35.45
CA ALA A 320 16.69 2.49 -34.51
C ALA A 320 15.81 1.60 -33.62
N GLY A 321 16.43 0.66 -32.90
CA GLY A 321 15.77 -0.04 -31.81
C GLY A 321 16.30 0.38 -30.44
N ARG A 322 15.53 0.09 -29.40
CA ARG A 322 15.92 0.21 -27.99
C ARG A 322 15.86 -1.16 -27.30
N VAL A 323 16.92 -1.51 -26.56
CA VAL A 323 16.92 -2.66 -25.65
C VAL A 323 17.00 -2.15 -24.22
N VAL A 324 16.08 -2.60 -23.36
CA VAL A 324 16.14 -2.36 -21.92
C VAL A 324 16.64 -3.62 -21.23
N VAL A 325 17.71 -3.48 -20.45
CA VAL A 325 18.31 -4.58 -19.69
C VAL A 325 18.39 -4.20 -18.23
N GLU A 326 17.80 -5.04 -17.39
CA GLU A 326 17.89 -4.96 -15.95
C GLU A 326 18.97 -5.92 -15.46
N SER A 327 19.83 -5.46 -14.56
CA SER A 327 20.92 -6.24 -13.97
C SER A 327 20.82 -6.24 -12.44
N PRO A 328 21.35 -7.27 -11.76
CA PRO A 328 21.38 -7.32 -10.30
C PRO A 328 22.01 -6.08 -9.67
N GLY A 329 21.59 -5.77 -8.44
CA GLY A 329 21.96 -4.52 -7.77
C GLY A 329 21.19 -3.30 -8.30
N GLY A 330 20.21 -3.51 -9.18
CA GLY A 330 19.26 -2.49 -9.65
C GLY A 330 19.80 -1.54 -10.70
N LEU A 331 20.67 -2.05 -11.57
CA LEU A 331 21.08 -1.33 -12.78
C LEU A 331 20.07 -1.55 -13.89
N VAL A 332 19.51 -0.47 -14.41
CA VAL A 332 18.69 -0.47 -15.63
C VAL A 332 19.47 0.24 -16.72
N THR A 333 19.74 -0.45 -17.82
CA THR A 333 20.42 0.11 -18.99
C THR A 333 19.48 0.15 -20.20
N ARG A 334 19.47 1.28 -20.89
CA ARG A 334 18.68 1.53 -22.10
C ARG A 334 19.65 1.73 -23.27
N TRP A 335 19.72 0.74 -24.13
CA TRP A 335 20.63 0.69 -25.27
C TRP A 335 19.88 1.10 -26.53
N MET A 336 20.33 2.14 -27.19
CA MET A 336 19.79 2.58 -28.48
C MET A 336 20.77 2.15 -29.58
N PHE A 337 20.28 1.42 -30.58
CA PHE A 337 21.09 0.93 -31.69
C PHE A 337 20.45 1.31 -33.04
N PRO A 338 21.12 2.12 -33.86
CA PRO A 338 20.60 2.50 -35.17
C PRO A 338 20.57 1.30 -36.12
N TYR A 339 19.57 1.21 -36.99
CA TYR A 339 19.56 0.17 -38.03
C TYR A 339 20.62 0.41 -39.09
N SER A 340 21.09 1.67 -39.23
CA SER A 340 22.22 1.98 -40.08
C SER A 340 23.52 1.43 -39.49
N ARG A 341 24.30 0.70 -40.30
CA ARG A 341 25.57 0.10 -39.88
C ARG A 341 26.65 1.10 -39.46
N THR A 342 26.45 2.38 -39.74
CA THR A 342 27.42 3.46 -39.49
C THR A 342 27.06 4.34 -38.29
N GLY A 343 25.84 4.22 -37.76
CA GLY A 343 25.42 5.03 -36.63
C GLY A 343 26.06 4.53 -35.32
N ALA A 344 26.52 5.46 -34.48
CA ALA A 344 26.93 5.12 -33.12
C ALA A 344 25.68 4.85 -32.27
N GLY A 345 25.68 3.73 -31.54
CA GLY A 345 24.65 3.50 -30.54
C GLY A 345 24.77 4.50 -29.38
N LYS A 346 23.68 4.68 -28.64
CA LYS A 346 23.62 5.48 -27.41
C LYS A 346 23.30 4.57 -26.23
N LEU A 347 23.81 4.90 -25.05
CA LEU A 347 23.51 4.20 -23.81
C LEU A 347 23.07 5.22 -22.77
N ASP A 348 21.91 4.98 -22.19
CA ASP A 348 21.45 5.65 -20.97
C ASP A 348 21.34 4.60 -19.86
N PHE A 349 21.62 4.94 -18.61
CA PHE A 349 21.45 4.03 -17.48
C PHE A 349 20.99 4.74 -16.22
N SER A 350 20.29 3.99 -15.37
CA SER A 350 19.84 4.42 -14.05
C SER A 350 20.14 3.32 -13.03
N THR A 351 20.29 3.71 -11.77
CA THR A 351 20.57 2.78 -10.66
C THR A 351 19.60 3.04 -9.52
N ASP A 352 19.00 1.98 -9.01
CA ASP A 352 18.29 1.98 -7.74
C ASP A 352 18.76 0.78 -6.92
N PHE A 353 19.46 1.04 -5.82
CA PHE A 353 20.02 -0.05 -5.01
C PHE A 353 19.00 -0.64 -4.04
N SER A 354 17.85 0.02 -3.86
CA SER A 354 16.82 -0.35 -2.88
C SER A 354 16.25 -1.72 -3.21
N GLY A 355 16.03 -2.55 -2.20
CA GLY A 355 15.48 -3.89 -2.37
C GLY A 355 16.42 -4.89 -3.05
N HIS A 356 17.71 -4.57 -3.21
CA HIS A 356 18.71 -5.49 -3.76
C HIS A 356 19.66 -6.05 -2.69
N ARG A 357 20.26 -7.21 -2.97
CA ARG A 357 21.23 -7.86 -2.07
C ARG A 357 22.53 -7.05 -2.00
N MET A 358 23.14 -6.99 -0.81
CA MET A 358 24.38 -6.22 -0.59
C MET A 358 25.50 -6.60 -1.57
N ARG A 359 25.70 -7.89 -1.83
CA ARG A 359 26.70 -8.40 -2.80
C ARG A 359 26.46 -7.91 -4.22
N GLU A 360 25.21 -7.86 -4.64
CA GLU A 360 24.83 -7.42 -5.98
C GLU A 360 25.06 -5.93 -6.14
N VAL A 361 24.63 -5.13 -5.15
CA VAL A 361 24.91 -3.68 -5.09
C VAL A 361 26.42 -3.43 -5.11
N ARG A 362 27.19 -4.18 -4.32
CA ARG A 362 28.66 -4.06 -4.29
C ARG A 362 29.29 -4.43 -5.64
N ALA A 363 28.82 -5.49 -6.30
CA ALA A 363 29.28 -5.88 -7.63
C ALA A 363 28.96 -4.80 -8.66
N LEU A 364 27.78 -4.18 -8.59
CA LEU A 364 27.38 -3.08 -9.46
C LEU A 364 28.25 -1.85 -9.27
N ILE A 365 28.51 -1.41 -8.04
CA ILE A 365 29.40 -0.28 -7.76
C ILE A 365 30.80 -0.53 -8.36
N ARG A 366 31.33 -1.76 -8.25
CA ARG A 366 32.62 -2.12 -8.87
C ARG A 366 32.55 -2.05 -10.40
N PHE A 367 31.45 -2.48 -11.01
CA PHE A 367 31.24 -2.36 -12.45
C PHE A 367 31.21 -0.89 -12.88
N LEU A 368 30.39 -0.08 -12.23
CA LEU A 368 30.21 1.35 -12.55
C LEU A 368 31.47 2.18 -12.28
N THR A 369 32.29 1.80 -11.30
CA THR A 369 33.59 2.46 -11.05
C THR A 369 34.60 2.17 -12.16
N LYS A 370 34.56 0.98 -12.78
CA LYS A 370 35.46 0.58 -13.86
C LYS A 370 34.98 0.99 -15.25
N ALA A 371 33.67 1.16 -15.43
CA ALA A 371 33.07 1.46 -16.74
C ALA A 371 33.65 2.73 -17.41
N PRO A 372 33.90 3.86 -16.70
CA PRO A 372 34.50 5.06 -17.29
C PRO A 372 35.87 4.84 -17.93
N GLU A 373 36.64 3.86 -17.43
CA GLU A 373 37.97 3.54 -17.96
C GLU A 373 37.92 2.69 -19.24
N SER A 374 36.74 2.14 -19.57
CA SER A 374 36.60 1.18 -20.67
C SER A 374 36.65 1.84 -22.06
N GLY A 375 36.11 3.03 -22.26
CA GLY A 375 36.02 3.66 -23.58
C GLY A 375 35.02 3.00 -24.54
N ARG A 376 34.55 1.77 -24.27
CA ARG A 376 33.35 1.18 -24.88
C ARG A 376 32.65 0.18 -23.95
N LEU A 377 31.32 0.15 -24.07
CA LEU A 377 30.46 -0.84 -23.44
C LEU A 377 29.84 -1.72 -24.53
N GLU A 378 29.70 -3.00 -24.21
CA GLU A 378 29.14 -3.98 -25.13
C GLU A 378 28.02 -4.76 -24.45
N LEU A 379 26.89 -4.85 -25.14
CA LEU A 379 25.77 -5.70 -24.76
C LEU A 379 25.77 -6.93 -25.65
N GLU A 380 25.73 -8.11 -25.04
CA GLU A 380 25.61 -9.41 -25.72
C GLU A 380 24.33 -10.10 -25.27
N ILE A 381 23.43 -10.43 -26.20
CA ILE A 381 22.13 -11.06 -25.93
C ILE A 381 22.18 -12.50 -26.43
N GLN A 382 21.91 -13.46 -25.54
CA GLN A 382 21.94 -14.91 -25.82
C GLN A 382 23.22 -15.41 -26.54
N GLY A 383 24.35 -14.73 -26.33
CA GLY A 383 25.62 -15.11 -26.95
C GLY A 383 25.73 -14.86 -28.45
N LYS A 384 24.76 -14.18 -29.07
CA LYS A 384 24.68 -14.00 -30.53
C LYS A 384 24.68 -12.54 -30.95
N ASP A 385 23.71 -11.79 -30.45
CA ASP A 385 23.51 -10.40 -30.86
C ASP A 385 24.38 -9.49 -30.01
N ARG A 386 25.14 -8.60 -30.66
CA ARG A 386 26.09 -7.71 -29.98
C ARG A 386 25.85 -6.26 -30.38
N ILE A 387 25.57 -5.44 -29.38
CA ILE A 387 25.47 -3.98 -29.52
C ILE A 387 26.72 -3.38 -28.87
N VAL A 388 27.40 -2.49 -29.58
CA VAL A 388 28.62 -1.82 -29.12
C VAL A 388 28.39 -0.33 -29.10
N VAL A 389 28.63 0.29 -27.95
CA VAL A 389 28.47 1.73 -27.74
C VAL A 389 29.79 2.31 -27.26
N ALA A 390 30.21 3.42 -27.89
CA ALA A 390 31.32 4.21 -27.35
C ALA A 390 30.86 4.83 -26.03
N TYR A 391 31.66 4.68 -24.98
CA TYR A 391 31.31 5.20 -23.67
C TYR A 391 32.30 6.31 -23.30
N ASP A 392 31.78 7.52 -23.20
CA ASP A 392 32.56 8.75 -22.95
C ASP A 392 32.72 9.08 -21.46
N GLY A 393 32.25 8.19 -20.58
CA GLY A 393 32.75 8.10 -19.22
C GLY A 393 32.00 8.94 -18.19
N HIS A 394 30.68 8.79 -18.12
CA HIS A 394 29.93 9.24 -16.94
C HIS A 394 30.52 8.61 -15.68
N THR A 395 31.23 9.42 -14.89
CA THR A 395 31.83 8.95 -13.64
C THR A 395 30.75 8.67 -12.61
N PHE A 396 30.69 7.43 -12.13
CA PHE A 396 29.86 7.09 -10.99
C PHE A 396 30.49 7.66 -9.72
N PRO A 397 29.79 8.51 -8.95
CA PRO A 397 30.36 9.13 -7.75
C PRO A 397 30.64 8.05 -6.72
N ARG A 398 31.92 7.88 -6.35
CA ARG A 398 32.30 6.95 -5.30
C ARG A 398 31.91 7.49 -3.94
N ASN A 399 31.33 6.63 -3.12
CA ASN A 399 31.08 6.90 -1.71
C ASN A 399 31.81 5.84 -0.88
N PRO A 400 33.08 6.08 -0.47
CA PRO A 400 33.87 5.12 0.29
C PRO A 400 33.22 4.70 1.60
N THR A 401 32.46 5.59 2.23
CA THR A 401 31.69 5.33 3.45
C THR A 401 30.63 4.27 3.21
N PHE A 402 29.85 4.41 2.13
CA PHE A 402 28.84 3.42 1.74
C PHE A 402 29.47 2.11 1.28
N GLU A 403 30.56 2.16 0.49
CA GLU A 403 31.29 0.95 0.07
C GLU A 403 31.82 0.15 1.27
N SER A 404 32.42 0.82 2.26
CA SER A 404 32.91 0.16 3.48
C SER A 404 31.78 -0.49 4.28
N TYR A 405 30.62 0.16 4.33
CA TYR A 405 29.46 -0.39 5.03
C TYR A 405 28.90 -1.63 4.34
N LEU A 406 28.83 -1.63 3.00
CA LEU A 406 28.49 -2.83 2.23
C LEU A 406 29.50 -3.95 2.49
N ASP A 407 30.80 -3.62 2.54
CA ASP A 407 31.85 -4.60 2.80
C ASP A 407 31.73 -5.21 4.22
N ASP A 408 31.33 -4.42 5.25
CA ASP A 408 31.04 -4.94 6.59
C ASP A 408 29.83 -5.90 6.58
N LEU A 409 28.71 -5.53 5.93
CA LEU A 409 27.52 -6.39 5.86
C LEU A 409 27.77 -7.68 5.10
N ILE A 410 28.51 -7.62 3.99
CA ILE A 410 28.93 -8.79 3.21
C ILE A 410 29.77 -9.73 4.08
N GLN A 411 30.67 -9.20 4.91
CA GLN A 411 31.43 -10.03 5.84
C GLN A 411 30.52 -10.75 6.85
N ILE A 412 29.50 -10.08 7.37
CA ILE A 412 28.51 -10.71 8.27
C ILE A 412 27.73 -11.82 7.54
N GLU A 413 27.31 -11.58 6.29
CA GLU A 413 26.66 -12.62 5.46
C GLU A 413 27.54 -13.86 5.30
N ASP A 414 28.85 -13.68 5.04
CA ASP A 414 29.79 -14.80 4.85
C ASP A 414 30.00 -15.60 6.14
N GLU A 415 30.03 -14.94 7.30
CA GLU A 415 30.31 -15.59 8.59
C GLU A 415 29.08 -16.26 9.22
N LEU A 416 27.88 -15.74 8.97
CA LEU A 416 26.66 -16.14 9.67
C LEU A 416 25.58 -16.75 8.77
N ASP A 417 25.83 -16.90 7.47
CA ASP A 417 24.87 -17.42 6.49
C ASP A 417 23.52 -16.65 6.49
N VAL A 418 23.62 -15.33 6.62
CA VAL A 418 22.48 -14.39 6.52
C VAL A 418 22.49 -13.66 5.18
N THR A 419 21.38 -13.04 4.80
CA THR A 419 21.28 -12.21 3.59
C THR A 419 20.65 -10.88 3.93
N PHE A 420 21.32 -9.78 3.59
CA PHE A 420 20.79 -8.44 3.78
C PHE A 420 20.27 -7.87 2.46
N MET A 421 19.12 -7.21 2.54
CA MET A 421 18.54 -6.41 1.46
C MET A 421 18.73 -4.94 1.80
N LEU A 422 19.19 -4.13 0.84
CA LEU A 422 19.34 -2.69 1.08
C LEU A 422 17.95 -2.06 1.23
N PRO A 423 17.65 -1.33 2.31
CA PRO A 423 16.34 -0.73 2.50
C PRO A 423 16.13 0.46 1.55
N GLU A 424 14.87 0.85 1.38
CA GLU A 424 14.53 2.14 0.81
C GLU A 424 14.93 3.27 1.79
N GLY A 425 15.60 4.30 1.27
CA GLY A 425 15.91 5.51 2.04
C GLY A 425 17.35 5.62 2.55
N ALA A 426 17.55 6.56 3.49
CA ALA A 426 18.87 6.85 4.04
C ALA A 426 19.25 5.85 5.13
N LEU A 427 20.49 5.37 5.08
CA LEU A 427 21.04 4.46 6.08
C LEU A 427 21.22 5.19 7.42
N SER A 428 20.81 4.55 8.51
CA SER A 428 21.04 5.13 9.83
C SER A 428 22.51 5.03 10.25
N SER A 429 22.98 6.02 11.02
CA SER A 429 24.33 5.95 11.59
C SER A 429 24.45 4.83 12.62
N GLU A 430 23.36 4.49 13.29
CA GLU A 430 23.30 3.43 14.30
C GLU A 430 23.49 2.04 13.69
N GLU A 431 22.76 1.70 12.61
CA GLU A 431 22.95 0.43 11.90
C GLU A 431 24.37 0.30 11.35
N ARG A 432 24.95 1.41 10.89
CA ARG A 432 26.35 1.45 10.44
C ARG A 432 27.34 1.14 11.56
N ILE A 433 27.10 1.67 12.76
CA ILE A 433 27.91 1.37 13.96
C ILE A 433 27.76 -0.12 14.30
N TRP A 434 26.54 -0.64 14.34
CA TRP A 434 26.29 -2.03 14.71
C TRP A 434 26.83 -3.04 13.70
N ALA A 435 26.71 -2.80 12.39
CA ALA A 435 27.34 -3.66 11.39
C ALA A 435 28.86 -3.68 11.56
N ARG A 436 29.47 -2.51 11.83
CA ARG A 436 30.91 -2.44 12.05
C ARG A 436 31.34 -3.17 13.31
N ILE A 437 30.60 -3.00 14.41
CA ILE A 437 30.84 -3.73 15.66
C ILE A 437 30.73 -5.23 15.43
N ALA A 438 29.64 -5.71 14.82
CA ALA A 438 29.45 -7.12 14.50
C ALA A 438 30.63 -7.68 13.70
N THR A 439 31.06 -6.99 12.65
CA THR A 439 32.23 -7.37 11.86
C THR A 439 33.52 -7.45 12.69
N LEU A 440 33.78 -6.45 13.54
CA LEU A 440 34.98 -6.44 14.39
C LEU A 440 34.94 -7.57 15.45
N LEU A 441 33.77 -7.85 16.02
CA LEU A 441 33.56 -8.95 16.96
C LEU A 441 33.80 -10.31 16.30
N LEU A 442 33.25 -10.53 15.10
CA LEU A 442 33.46 -11.75 14.31
C LEU A 442 34.94 -11.96 13.93
N GLN A 443 35.69 -10.86 13.78
CA GLN A 443 37.15 -10.86 13.59
C GLN A 443 37.95 -11.10 14.89
N GLY A 444 37.30 -11.40 16.01
CA GLY A 444 37.97 -11.67 17.29
C GLY A 444 38.52 -10.44 18.00
N LYS A 445 37.98 -9.24 17.69
CA LYS A 445 38.40 -7.97 18.30
C LYS A 445 37.43 -7.53 19.38
N ALA A 446 37.89 -6.64 20.25
CA ALA A 446 37.06 -5.95 21.22
C ALA A 446 36.84 -4.50 20.82
N VAL A 447 35.66 -3.96 21.10
CA VAL A 447 35.28 -2.58 20.76
C VAL A 447 34.49 -1.94 21.89
N ALA A 448 34.43 -0.61 21.91
CA ALA A 448 33.54 0.10 22.83
C ALA A 448 32.07 -0.18 22.48
N PHE A 449 31.25 -0.44 23.50
CA PHE A 449 29.79 -0.54 23.37
C PHE A 449 29.22 0.86 23.09
N PRO A 450 28.42 1.05 22.02
CA PRO A 450 27.88 2.36 21.67
C PRO A 450 26.79 2.80 22.65
N GLY A 451 26.96 3.99 23.23
CA GLY A 451 25.89 4.68 23.97
C GLY A 451 25.52 4.08 25.33
N ILE A 452 26.35 3.20 25.91
CA ILE A 452 26.14 2.67 27.26
C ILE A 452 27.06 3.36 28.26
N ASP A 453 26.44 4.04 29.22
CA ASP A 453 27.12 4.64 30.38
C ASP A 453 26.98 3.78 31.65
N GLY A 454 26.11 2.75 31.61
CA GLY A 454 25.85 1.88 32.75
C GLY A 454 24.81 0.79 32.48
N TYR A 455 24.66 -0.11 33.45
CA TYR A 455 23.71 -1.22 33.42
C TYR A 455 22.79 -1.17 34.63
N ASN A 456 21.54 -1.58 34.43
CA ASN A 456 20.62 -1.87 35.51
C ASN A 456 20.54 -3.39 35.68
N SER A 457 20.68 -3.87 36.90
CA SER A 457 20.58 -5.28 37.25
C SER A 457 19.72 -5.48 38.50
N VAL A 458 19.41 -6.73 38.82
CA VAL A 458 18.70 -7.12 40.03
C VAL A 458 19.56 -8.13 40.78
N PHE A 459 19.76 -7.91 42.07
CA PHE A 459 20.49 -8.87 42.88
C PHE A 459 19.66 -10.13 43.15
N HIS A 460 20.33 -11.27 43.11
CA HIS A 460 19.76 -12.57 43.45
C HIS A 460 20.18 -13.08 44.84
N GLY A 461 20.93 -12.27 45.62
CA GLY A 461 21.30 -12.58 47.01
C GLY A 461 22.63 -13.32 47.17
N GLU A 462 23.51 -13.26 46.17
CA GLU A 462 24.85 -13.89 46.21
C GLU A 462 25.80 -13.13 47.16
N GLN A 463 26.47 -13.86 48.06
CA GLN A 463 27.35 -13.27 49.07
C GLN A 463 28.64 -12.68 48.47
N GLU A 464 29.09 -13.20 47.33
CA GLU A 464 30.27 -12.72 46.59
C GLU A 464 30.11 -11.29 46.08
N VAL A 465 28.88 -10.86 45.86
CA VAL A 465 28.53 -9.49 45.47
C VAL A 465 28.78 -8.50 46.62
N ALA A 466 28.55 -8.88 47.89
CA ALA A 466 28.90 -8.03 49.03
C ALA A 466 30.41 -7.78 49.11
N GLU A 467 31.22 -8.81 48.86
CA GLU A 467 32.67 -8.66 48.87
C GLU A 467 33.16 -7.75 47.75
N ALA A 468 32.50 -7.77 46.59
CA ALA A 468 32.80 -6.85 45.49
C ALA A 468 32.46 -5.40 45.88
N LEU A 469 31.29 -5.16 46.48
CA LEU A 469 30.83 -3.84 46.95
C LEU A 469 31.67 -3.28 48.10
N ASP A 470 32.26 -4.11 48.95
CA ASP A 470 33.11 -3.64 50.05
C ASP A 470 34.55 -3.30 49.57
N ARG A 471 34.98 -3.79 48.40
CA ARG A 471 36.32 -3.54 47.82
C ARG A 471 36.39 -2.25 47.01
N GLY A 472 35.25 -1.63 46.68
CA GLY A 472 35.16 -0.47 45.80
C GLY A 472 35.17 -0.86 44.31
N PRO A 473 35.60 0.04 43.40
CA PRO A 473 35.51 -0.17 41.96
C PRO A 473 36.12 -1.51 41.53
N THR A 474 35.30 -2.37 40.92
CA THR A 474 35.71 -3.73 40.54
C THR A 474 35.55 -3.94 39.04
N ALA A 475 36.34 -4.85 38.47
CA ALA A 475 36.11 -5.32 37.13
C ALA A 475 34.81 -6.12 37.07
N MET A 476 34.03 -5.92 36.01
CA MET A 476 32.76 -6.60 35.80
C MET A 476 32.71 -7.22 34.41
N VAL A 477 32.10 -8.40 34.32
CA VAL A 477 31.74 -9.03 33.06
C VAL A 477 30.26 -9.40 33.09
N LEU A 478 29.54 -9.01 32.05
CA LEU A 478 28.18 -9.45 31.78
C LEU A 478 28.21 -10.38 30.57
N GLN A 479 27.49 -11.48 30.66
CA GLN A 479 27.34 -12.45 29.58
C GLN A 479 25.91 -12.39 29.05
N ASP A 480 25.77 -12.25 27.75
CA ASP A 480 24.49 -12.34 27.06
C ASP A 480 24.56 -13.46 26.01
N PRO A 481 24.12 -14.69 26.35
CA PRO A 481 24.15 -15.82 25.42
C PRO A 481 23.15 -15.67 24.28
N ASP A 482 22.13 -14.84 24.45
CA ASP A 482 21.02 -14.67 23.52
C ASP A 482 21.07 -13.29 22.85
N PHE A 483 22.26 -12.66 22.79
CA PHE A 483 22.41 -11.34 22.19
C PHE A 483 22.03 -11.37 20.70
N GLU A 484 20.96 -10.65 20.38
CA GLU A 484 20.44 -10.51 19.03
C GLU A 484 20.74 -9.11 18.48
N LEU A 485 21.23 -9.06 17.25
CA LEU A 485 21.26 -7.84 16.46
C LEU A 485 20.17 -7.86 15.40
N ASN A 486 19.59 -6.69 15.14
CA ASN A 486 18.67 -6.48 14.04
C ASN A 486 19.21 -5.37 13.14
N ILE A 487 19.54 -5.72 11.89
CA ILE A 487 19.96 -4.77 10.86
C ILE A 487 19.03 -4.96 9.66
N PHE A 488 18.34 -3.89 9.25
CA PHE A 488 17.38 -3.92 8.14
C PHE A 488 16.29 -4.99 8.27
N GLY A 489 15.80 -5.23 9.48
CA GLY A 489 14.79 -6.25 9.76
C GLY A 489 15.32 -7.68 9.75
N THR A 490 16.62 -7.87 9.54
CA THR A 490 17.28 -9.18 9.61
C THR A 490 17.86 -9.37 11.00
N GLN A 491 17.27 -10.29 11.76
CA GLN A 491 17.75 -10.69 13.08
C GLN A 491 18.81 -11.79 12.98
N PHE A 492 19.89 -11.67 13.74
CA PHE A 492 20.95 -12.68 13.80
C PHE A 492 21.68 -12.66 15.14
N HIS A 493 22.23 -13.82 15.51
CA HIS A 493 23.04 -13.99 16.72
C HIS A 493 24.53 -14.00 16.38
N LEU A 494 25.33 -13.30 17.17
CA LEU A 494 26.78 -13.27 17.03
C LEU A 494 27.50 -14.40 17.79
N GLY A 495 26.82 -15.03 18.75
CA GLY A 495 27.42 -15.87 19.78
C GLY A 495 27.14 -15.31 21.17
N THR A 496 27.88 -15.78 22.18
CA THR A 496 27.73 -15.25 23.54
C THR A 496 28.48 -13.93 23.64
N LEU A 497 27.75 -12.83 23.77
CA LEU A 497 28.37 -11.51 23.89
C LEU A 497 28.87 -11.28 25.31
N PHE A 498 30.11 -10.87 25.44
CA PHE A 498 30.69 -10.47 26.73
C PHE A 498 30.81 -8.97 26.75
N THR A 499 30.17 -8.33 27.73
CA THR A 499 30.39 -6.91 28.04
C THR A 499 31.29 -6.81 29.25
N TYR A 500 32.46 -6.19 29.09
CA TYR A 500 33.44 -5.97 30.14
C TYR A 500 33.53 -4.50 30.53
N GLN A 501 33.62 -4.25 31.83
CA GLN A 501 34.05 -2.98 32.38
C GLN A 501 35.25 -3.19 33.28
N HIS A 502 36.31 -2.42 33.06
CA HIS A 502 37.57 -2.52 33.79
C HIS A 502 37.42 -2.10 35.25
N GLN A 503 36.65 -1.04 35.49
CA GLN A 503 36.33 -0.53 36.80
C GLN A 503 34.88 -0.06 36.77
N ALA A 504 34.01 -0.74 37.51
CA ALA A 504 32.60 -0.44 37.61
C ALA A 504 32.27 -0.04 39.05
N ASP A 505 31.49 1.04 39.16
CA ASP A 505 30.93 1.52 40.42
C ASP A 505 29.47 1.10 40.52
N PHE A 506 29.05 0.77 41.73
CA PHE A 506 27.63 0.62 42.06
C PHE A 506 27.11 1.94 42.64
N ILE A 507 26.02 2.46 42.07
CA ILE A 507 25.33 3.60 42.67
C ILE A 507 24.75 3.13 44.01
N ASP A 508 24.93 3.91 45.07
CA ASP A 508 24.53 3.59 46.45
C ASP A 508 25.15 2.30 47.01
N GLU A 509 26.40 2.01 46.62
CA GLU A 509 27.20 0.83 47.02
C GLU A 509 27.06 0.45 48.50
N ALA A 510 27.16 1.41 49.43
CA ALA A 510 27.09 1.14 50.86
C ALA A 510 25.72 0.59 51.32
N GLU A 511 24.63 1.05 50.71
CA GLU A 511 23.28 0.57 51.02
C GLU A 511 23.08 -0.84 50.44
N HIS A 512 23.57 -1.07 49.23
CA HIS A 512 23.57 -2.38 48.59
C HIS A 512 24.39 -3.41 49.38
N ALA A 513 25.57 -3.05 49.86
CA ALA A 513 26.42 -3.93 50.67
C ALA A 513 25.76 -4.30 52.00
N ALA A 514 25.09 -3.34 52.65
CA ALA A 514 24.33 -3.60 53.87
C ALA A 514 23.16 -4.57 53.61
N ALA A 515 22.38 -4.36 52.56
CA ALA A 515 21.28 -5.24 52.19
C ALA A 515 21.74 -6.68 51.90
N VAL A 516 22.90 -6.87 51.25
CA VAL A 516 23.45 -8.22 51.02
C VAL A 516 23.88 -8.87 52.34
N ARG A 517 24.54 -8.12 53.23
CA ARG A 517 24.95 -8.62 54.56
C ARG A 517 23.77 -9.02 55.45
N ASP A 518 22.66 -8.30 55.34
CA ASP A 518 21.44 -8.55 56.12
C ASP A 518 20.56 -9.66 55.51
N GLY A 519 20.90 -10.15 54.30
CA GLY A 519 20.12 -11.19 53.60
C GLY A 519 18.90 -10.66 52.84
N ASP A 520 18.77 -9.33 52.71
CA ASP A 520 17.61 -8.63 52.13
C ASP A 520 17.87 -8.09 50.71
N ALA A 521 18.98 -8.49 50.07
CA ALA A 521 19.35 -7.98 48.74
C ALA A 521 18.56 -8.59 47.58
N ALA A 522 17.93 -9.77 47.76
CA ALA A 522 17.24 -10.45 46.67
C ALA A 522 16.07 -9.60 46.12
N GLY A 523 16.07 -9.35 44.80
CA GLY A 523 15.08 -8.50 44.14
C GLY A 523 15.41 -7.00 44.16
N ARG A 524 16.51 -6.58 44.79
CA ARG A 524 16.92 -5.17 44.80
C ARG A 524 17.53 -4.77 43.46
N HIS A 525 17.03 -3.68 42.88
CA HIS A 525 17.57 -3.10 41.65
C HIS A 525 18.88 -2.36 41.95
N VAL A 526 19.90 -2.59 41.13
CA VAL A 526 21.20 -1.92 41.21
C VAL A 526 21.52 -1.25 39.90
N GLN A 527 22.12 -0.07 39.98
CA GLN A 527 22.66 0.62 38.83
C GLN A 527 24.18 0.60 38.90
N ILE A 528 24.79 0.14 37.82
CA ILE A 528 26.22 -0.03 37.65
C ILE A 528 26.67 0.99 36.63
N ARG A 529 27.70 1.78 36.93
CA ARG A 529 28.27 2.78 36.02
C ARG A 529 29.74 2.50 35.78
N ALA A 530 30.25 2.99 34.66
CA ALA A 530 31.69 3.04 34.45
C ALA A 530 32.36 3.95 35.51
N ASP A 531 33.44 3.49 36.13
CA ASP A 531 34.35 4.37 36.85
C ASP A 531 35.25 5.10 35.83
N ASN A 532 35.59 6.36 36.12
CA ASN A 532 36.44 7.23 35.30
C ASN A 532 35.99 7.44 33.84
N ASP A 533 34.70 7.30 33.55
CA ASP A 533 34.10 7.40 32.21
C ASP A 533 34.78 6.46 31.19
N LEU A 534 35.29 5.29 31.60
CA LEU A 534 35.83 4.32 30.64
C LEU A 534 34.68 3.60 29.89
N PRO A 535 34.81 3.35 28.58
CA PRO A 535 33.76 2.65 27.83
C PRO A 535 33.58 1.22 28.36
N PHE A 536 32.34 0.75 28.35
CA PHE A 536 32.08 -0.69 28.34
C PHE A 536 32.63 -1.28 27.04
N LEU A 537 33.30 -2.43 27.13
CA LEU A 537 33.87 -3.13 25.99
C LEU A 537 33.05 -4.36 25.67
N VAL A 538 32.82 -4.62 24.39
CA VAL A 538 32.20 -5.86 23.92
C VAL A 538 33.16 -6.70 23.11
N TYR A 539 33.06 -8.01 23.27
CA TYR A 539 33.88 -9.01 22.58
C TYR A 539 33.19 -10.38 22.57
N LEU A 540 33.65 -11.25 21.67
CA LEU A 540 33.23 -12.67 21.57
C LEU A 540 34.42 -13.55 21.96
N PRO A 541 34.46 -14.09 23.19
CA PRO A 541 35.61 -14.88 23.65
C PRO A 541 35.88 -16.12 22.79
N GLU A 542 34.87 -16.69 22.14
CA GLU A 542 34.98 -17.84 21.23
C GLU A 542 35.68 -17.49 19.90
N ARG A 543 35.72 -16.20 19.54
CA ARG A 543 36.38 -15.71 18.32
C ARG A 543 37.81 -15.21 18.56
N ARG A 544 38.30 -15.24 19.80
CA ARG A 544 39.66 -14.74 20.13
C ARG A 544 40.75 -15.66 19.59
N GLU A 545 41.81 -15.08 19.05
CA GLU A 545 43.03 -15.80 18.68
C GLU A 545 44.04 -15.74 19.84
N GLY A 546 44.06 -16.78 20.68
CA GLY A 546 44.95 -16.87 21.84
C GLY A 546 44.45 -16.09 23.08
N ASP A 547 45.38 -15.68 23.95
CA ASP A 547 45.05 -15.04 25.24
C ASP A 547 44.86 -13.52 25.15
N PHE A 548 44.94 -12.96 23.93
CA PHE A 548 44.91 -11.52 23.69
C PHE A 548 43.79 -11.15 22.71
N THR A 549 42.90 -10.26 23.13
CA THR A 549 41.82 -9.71 22.31
C THR A 549 42.09 -8.21 22.09
N PRO A 550 42.50 -7.79 20.88
CA PRO A 550 42.85 -6.39 20.63
C PRO A 550 41.64 -5.46 20.76
N ILE A 551 41.79 -4.37 21.51
CA ILE A 551 40.77 -3.31 21.61
C ILE A 551 40.99 -2.31 20.48
N VAL A 552 40.01 -2.15 19.60
CA VAL A 552 40.11 -1.31 18.40
C VAL A 552 38.98 -0.27 18.33
N PRO A 553 39.21 0.86 17.64
CA PRO A 553 38.12 1.78 17.30
C PRO A 553 37.17 1.16 16.28
N TRP A 554 35.93 1.66 16.21
CA TRP A 554 35.02 1.32 15.12
C TRP A 554 35.64 1.71 13.77
N GLY A 555 36.32 2.86 13.72
CA GLY A 555 37.03 3.35 12.55
C GLY A 555 36.10 3.88 11.46
N LEU A 556 34.91 4.38 11.84
CA LEU A 556 33.89 4.85 10.91
C LEU A 556 34.08 6.34 10.59
N PRO A 557 34.27 6.72 9.30
CA PRO A 557 34.31 8.12 8.89
C PRO A 557 33.12 8.93 9.40
N HIS A 558 33.41 10.11 9.95
CA HIS A 558 32.46 11.11 10.47
C HIS A 558 31.65 10.70 11.71
N LEU A 559 31.97 9.57 12.33
CA LEU A 559 31.41 9.16 13.61
C LEU A 559 32.49 9.22 14.67
N SER A 560 32.16 9.83 15.81
CA SER A 560 33.08 9.96 16.93
C SER A 560 33.13 8.64 17.71
N GLU A 561 34.35 8.19 18.00
CA GLU A 561 34.59 7.10 18.94
C GLU A 561 34.29 7.55 20.38
N HIS A 562 34.26 6.58 21.30
CA HIS A 562 34.20 6.88 22.72
C HIS A 562 35.43 7.71 23.15
N SER A 563 35.21 8.82 23.87
CA SER A 563 36.24 9.82 24.21
C SER A 563 37.44 9.27 24.99
N LYS A 564 37.24 8.18 25.72
CA LYS A 564 38.26 7.47 26.53
C LYS A 564 38.81 6.18 25.91
N LEU A 565 38.48 5.86 24.66
CA LEU A 565 38.94 4.61 24.02
C LEU A 565 40.47 4.49 24.00
N GLU A 566 41.18 5.57 23.66
CA GLU A 566 42.66 5.57 23.64
C GLU A 566 43.26 5.26 25.02
N THR A 567 42.59 5.66 26.10
CA THR A 567 43.01 5.38 27.47
C THR A 567 42.94 3.88 27.76
N VAL A 568 41.84 3.24 27.38
CA VAL A 568 41.67 1.78 27.53
C VAL A 568 42.69 1.01 26.70
N GLN A 569 42.94 1.45 25.46
CA GLN A 569 43.98 0.85 24.61
C GLN A 569 45.38 0.98 25.23
N GLN A 570 45.66 2.11 25.89
CA GLN A 570 46.92 2.31 26.59
C GLN A 570 47.05 1.37 27.80
N LEU A 571 46.00 1.23 28.60
CA LEU A 571 45.97 0.26 29.71
C LEU A 571 46.20 -1.18 29.24
N GLN A 572 45.62 -1.55 28.09
CA GLN A 572 45.86 -2.86 27.49
C GLN A 572 47.32 -3.04 27.04
N ARG A 573 47.93 -2.03 26.40
CA ARG A 573 49.36 -2.06 26.01
C ARG A 573 50.32 -2.17 27.20
N GLU A 574 49.95 -1.58 28.33
CA GLU A 574 50.70 -1.65 29.59
C GLU A 574 50.51 -2.98 30.35
N GLY A 575 49.63 -3.88 29.86
CA GLY A 575 49.28 -5.12 30.56
C GLY A 575 48.44 -4.90 31.82
N ARG A 576 47.85 -3.71 31.98
CA ARG A 576 47.01 -3.34 33.13
C ARG A 576 45.53 -3.69 32.91
N LEU A 577 45.14 -3.95 31.67
CA LEU A 577 43.80 -4.39 31.29
C LEU A 577 43.93 -5.63 30.41
N GLN A 578 43.30 -6.73 30.84
CA GLN A 578 43.16 -7.95 30.05
C GLN A 578 41.68 -8.34 30.04
N LEU A 579 41.16 -8.63 28.85
CA LEU A 579 39.79 -9.11 28.69
C LEU A 579 39.72 -10.58 29.12
N PRO A 580 38.80 -10.93 30.03
CA PRO A 580 38.76 -12.27 30.58
C PRO A 580 38.29 -13.31 29.55
N GLY A 581 38.86 -14.51 29.61
CA GLY A 581 38.41 -15.66 28.82
C GLY A 581 37.21 -16.39 29.45
N PRO A 582 36.56 -17.31 28.72
CA PRO A 582 35.42 -18.07 29.24
C PRO A 582 35.73 -18.84 30.53
N GLU A 583 36.96 -19.32 30.65
CA GLU A 583 37.43 -20.09 31.81
C GLU A 583 37.63 -19.22 33.06
N GLN A 584 37.88 -17.93 32.89
CA GLN A 584 38.14 -16.99 33.98
C GLN A 584 36.87 -16.43 34.61
N ILE A 585 35.70 -16.71 34.03
CA ILE A 585 34.41 -16.10 34.41
C ILE A 585 33.50 -17.12 35.11
N ARG A 586 34.01 -18.35 35.36
CA ARG A 586 33.28 -19.42 36.06
C ARG A 586 33.49 -19.44 37.58
N SER A 587 33.95 -18.36 38.18
CA SER A 587 34.12 -18.24 39.64
C SER A 587 33.16 -17.24 40.22
#